data_AF-A0A151U427-F1
#
_entry.id   AF-A0A151U427-F1
#
_cell.length_a   1.000
_cell.length_b   1.000
_cell.length_c   1.000
_cell.angle_alpha   90.00
_cell.angle_beta   90.00
_cell.angle_gamma   90.00
#
_symmetry.space_group_name_H-M   'P 1'
#
loop_
_entity.id
_entity.type
_entity.pdbx_description
1 polymer ?
#
loop_
_entity_poly.entity_id
_entity_poly.type
_entity_poly.pdbx_seq_one_letter_code
_entity_poly.pdbx_strand_id
1 'polypeptide(L)'
;MYPEADIPVCQLSVSSNKGATYHYNMGKALAPLKDEGVLIIGSGSATHNLRAIGPRGTPPPPWATAFMSWLKTSLLDGRYEEVNEYEEKAPYAKMAHPEPDHFFPLHVAMGAAGENAKAKVVHDTWDGCSISYASFSFTTAN
;
A
#
# COMPACT_ATOMS: atom_id res chain seq x y z
N MET A 1 -2.59 -13.66 -10.36
CA MET A 1 -3.30 -12.71 -11.25
C MET A 1 -3.26 -13.22 -12.69
N TYR A 2 -2.08 -13.48 -13.27
CA TYR A 2 -1.94 -14.06 -14.61
C TYR A 2 -1.18 -15.41 -14.53
N PRO A 3 -1.88 -16.55 -14.45
CA PRO A 3 -1.24 -17.86 -14.23
C PRO A 3 -0.41 -18.34 -15.44
N GLU A 4 -0.76 -17.92 -16.65
CA GLU A 4 -0.07 -18.33 -17.89
C GLU A 4 1.24 -17.57 -18.16
N ALA A 5 1.56 -16.54 -17.37
CA ALA A 5 2.78 -15.74 -17.47
C ALA A 5 3.04 -15.15 -18.88
N ASP A 6 1.97 -14.75 -19.57
CA ASP A 6 1.95 -14.25 -20.95
C ASP A 6 2.05 -12.72 -21.07
N ILE A 7 2.17 -12.01 -19.95
CA ILE A 7 2.34 -10.55 -19.90
C ILE A 7 3.80 -10.20 -19.58
N PRO A 8 4.47 -9.37 -20.39
CA PRO A 8 5.82 -8.89 -20.08
C PRO A 8 5.86 -8.11 -18.75
N VAL A 9 6.89 -8.38 -17.94
CA VAL A 9 7.06 -7.75 -16.62
C VAL A 9 8.41 -7.04 -16.55
N CYS A 10 8.39 -5.81 -16.03
CA CYS A 10 9.58 -5.09 -15.59
C CYS A 10 9.54 -4.97 -14.06
N GLN A 11 10.64 -5.33 -13.39
CA GLN A 11 10.74 -5.25 -11.94
C GLN A 11 11.42 -3.94 -11.53
N LEU A 12 10.81 -3.26 -10.56
CA LEU A 12 11.35 -2.05 -9.94
C LEU A 12 11.51 -2.30 -8.44
N SER A 13 12.73 -2.09 -7.93
CA SER A 13 13.02 -2.20 -6.50
C SER A 13 12.60 -0.96 -5.73
N VAL A 14 12.17 -1.14 -4.49
CA VAL A 14 12.07 -0.04 -3.51
C VAL A 14 13.44 0.25 -2.87
N SER A 15 13.61 1.46 -2.35
CA SER A 15 14.85 1.88 -1.70
C SER A 15 14.64 1.98 -0.20
N SER A 16 15.18 1.03 0.58
CA SER A 16 14.96 0.96 2.04
C SER A 16 15.47 2.18 2.81
N ASN A 17 16.45 2.91 2.26
CA ASN A 17 16.99 4.14 2.83
C ASN A 17 16.21 5.41 2.43
N LYS A 18 15.06 5.29 1.76
CA LYS A 18 14.20 6.40 1.35
C LYS A 18 12.83 6.29 2.01
N GLY A 19 12.18 7.44 2.22
CA GLY A 19 10.86 7.49 2.86
C GLY A 19 9.68 7.40 1.88
N ALA A 20 8.48 7.46 2.44
CA ALA A 20 7.20 7.44 1.74
C ALA A 20 7.11 8.45 0.57
N THR A 21 7.42 9.73 0.82
CA THR A 21 7.34 10.80 -0.19
C THR A 21 8.24 10.56 -1.39
N TYR A 22 9.42 9.94 -1.20
CA TYR A 22 10.29 9.57 -2.31
C TYR A 22 9.62 8.54 -3.23
N HIS A 23 9.06 7.48 -2.64
CA HIS A 23 8.37 6.42 -3.38
C HIS A 23 7.08 6.93 -4.03
N TYR A 24 6.38 7.87 -3.40
CA TYR A 24 5.24 8.57 -4.02
C TYR A 24 5.67 9.37 -5.25
N ASN A 25 6.75 10.14 -5.16
CA ASN A 25 7.30 10.88 -6.31
C ASN A 25 7.79 9.94 -7.43
N MET A 26 8.35 8.78 -7.08
CA MET A 26 8.67 7.73 -8.05
C MET A 26 7.41 7.23 -8.77
N GLY A 27 6.32 6.99 -8.03
CA GLY A 27 5.02 6.68 -8.61
C GLY A 27 4.54 7.75 -9.59
N LYS A 28 4.63 9.03 -9.23
CA LYS A 28 4.26 10.14 -10.13
C LYS A 28 5.08 10.13 -11.42
N ALA A 29 6.38 9.82 -11.35
CA ALA A 29 7.23 9.72 -12.53
C ALA A 29 6.83 8.55 -13.45
N LEU A 30 6.21 7.50 -12.91
CA LEU A 30 5.70 6.35 -13.66
C LEU A 30 4.28 6.58 -14.20
N ALA A 31 3.54 7.59 -13.72
CA ALA A 31 2.14 7.82 -14.07
C ALA A 31 1.86 7.87 -15.59
N PRO A 32 2.72 8.47 -16.45
CA PRO A 32 2.48 8.49 -17.90
C PRO A 32 2.42 7.10 -18.55
N LEU A 33 3.06 6.08 -17.98
CA LEU A 33 3.06 4.72 -18.55
C LEU A 33 1.66 4.09 -18.60
N LYS A 34 0.72 4.56 -17.76
CA LYS A 34 -0.68 4.12 -17.81
C LYS A 34 -1.33 4.45 -19.15
N ASP A 35 -0.98 5.60 -19.75
CA ASP A 35 -1.49 6.03 -21.05
C ASP A 35 -0.90 5.20 -22.19
N GLU A 36 0.21 4.48 -21.92
CA GLU A 36 0.85 3.52 -22.82
C GLU A 36 0.37 2.07 -22.59
N GLY A 37 -0.66 1.87 -21.75
CA GLY A 37 -1.24 0.54 -21.46
C GLY A 37 -0.46 -0.28 -20.43
N VAL A 38 0.43 0.34 -19.64
CA VAL A 38 1.18 -0.35 -18.58
C VAL A 38 0.38 -0.39 -17.28
N LEU A 39 0.20 -1.59 -16.73
CA LEU A 39 -0.35 -1.79 -15.39
C LEU A 39 0.75 -1.66 -14.33
N ILE A 40 0.58 -0.72 -13.40
CA ILE A 40 1.50 -0.52 -12.27
C ILE A 40 0.95 -1.27 -11.04
N ILE A 41 1.75 -2.18 -10.49
CA ILE A 41 1.39 -3.00 -9.33
C ILE A 41 2.37 -2.73 -8.18
N GLY A 42 1.85 -2.21 -7.08
CA GLY A 42 2.55 -2.18 -5.79
C GLY A 42 2.25 -3.45 -5.00
N SER A 43 3.24 -4.34 -4.85
CA SER A 43 3.10 -5.57 -4.07
C SER A 43 3.77 -5.41 -2.71
N GLY A 44 2.99 -5.46 -1.63
CA GLY A 44 3.45 -5.26 -0.27
C GLY A 44 2.42 -5.72 0.76
N SER A 45 2.47 -5.15 1.97
CA SER A 45 1.50 -5.40 3.03
C SER A 45 1.20 -4.12 3.79
N ALA A 46 -0.08 -3.88 4.08
CA ALA A 46 -0.53 -2.71 4.82
C ALA A 46 -0.26 -2.81 6.33
N THR A 47 0.02 -4.00 6.86
CA THR A 47 0.60 -4.20 8.19
C THR A 47 1.64 -5.32 8.11
N HIS A 48 2.85 -5.07 8.62
CA HIS A 48 3.97 -6.01 8.45
C HIS A 48 4.90 -6.05 9.68
N ASN A 49 4.34 -6.42 10.82
CA ASN A 49 5.11 -6.68 12.03
C ASN A 49 5.20 -8.17 12.32
N LEU A 50 6.28 -8.79 11.84
CA LEU A 50 6.51 -10.23 12.01
C LEU A 50 6.68 -10.63 13.49
N ARG A 51 7.04 -9.69 14.37
CA ARG A 51 7.14 -9.95 15.83
C ARG A 51 5.77 -10.09 16.50
N ALA A 52 4.70 -9.66 15.82
CA ALA A 52 3.33 -9.69 16.32
C ALA A 52 2.47 -10.78 15.67
N ILE A 53 3.06 -11.65 14.84
CA ILE A 53 2.33 -12.76 14.21
C ILE A 53 1.89 -13.77 15.27
N GLY A 54 0.62 -14.13 15.19
CA GLY A 54 0.01 -15.19 16.01
C GLY A 54 -0.49 -16.37 15.17
N PRO A 55 -1.12 -17.36 15.82
CA PRO A 55 -1.76 -18.48 15.13
C PRO A 55 -2.77 -18.01 14.08
N ARG A 56 -2.88 -18.74 12.97
CA ARG A 56 -3.90 -18.48 11.94
C ARG A 56 -5.31 -18.52 12.55
N GLY A 57 -6.19 -17.65 12.06
CA GLY A 57 -7.55 -17.50 12.58
C GLY A 57 -7.68 -16.69 13.87
N THR A 58 -6.56 -16.28 14.49
CA THR A 58 -6.60 -15.30 15.58
C THR A 58 -7.08 -13.95 15.04
N PRO A 59 -8.07 -13.30 15.67
CA PRO A 59 -8.51 -11.97 15.26
C PRO A 59 -7.40 -10.92 15.39
N PRO A 60 -7.36 -9.91 14.50
CA PRO A 60 -6.33 -8.88 14.57
C PRO A 60 -6.37 -8.07 15.87
N PRO A 61 -5.21 -7.66 16.40
CA PRO A 61 -5.14 -6.87 17.61
C PRO A 61 -5.64 -5.44 17.34
N PRO A 62 -6.10 -4.71 18.38
CA PRO A 62 -6.69 -3.37 18.21
C PRO A 62 -5.80 -2.37 17.47
N TRP A 63 -4.48 -2.44 17.68
CA TRP A 63 -3.54 -1.55 16.99
C TRP A 63 -3.53 -1.77 15.47
N ALA A 64 -3.65 -3.03 15.02
CA ALA A 64 -3.62 -3.38 13.61
C ALA A 64 -4.90 -2.95 12.92
N THR A 65 -6.05 -3.20 13.56
CA THR A 65 -7.34 -2.74 13.06
C THR A 65 -7.44 -1.21 13.03
N ALA A 66 -6.86 -0.52 14.01
CA ALA A 66 -6.84 0.95 14.04
C ALA A 66 -6.00 1.54 12.90
N PHE A 67 -4.78 1.01 12.67
CA PHE A 67 -3.94 1.42 11.54
C PHE A 67 -4.66 1.17 10.20
N MET A 68 -5.22 -0.03 10.01
CA MET A 68 -5.92 -0.37 8.77
C MET A 68 -7.19 0.44 8.55
N SER A 69 -7.93 0.77 9.61
CA SER A 69 -9.11 1.63 9.51
C SER A 69 -8.71 3.03 9.05
N TRP A 70 -7.67 3.62 9.68
CA TRP A 70 -7.12 4.91 9.26
C TRP A 70 -6.67 4.87 7.80
N LEU A 71 -5.89 3.85 7.41
CA LEU A 71 -5.36 3.71 6.06
C LEU A 71 -6.49 3.62 5.01
N LYS A 72 -7.48 2.76 5.25
CA LYS A 72 -8.63 2.62 4.33
C LYS A 72 -9.36 3.94 4.15
N THR A 73 -9.71 4.62 5.25
CA THR A 73 -10.36 5.94 5.17
C THR A 73 -9.50 6.94 4.39
N SER A 74 -8.19 7.02 4.67
CA SER A 74 -7.28 7.90 3.94
C SER A 74 -7.24 7.61 2.44
N LEU A 75 -7.17 6.34 2.05
CA LEU A 75 -7.09 5.95 0.64
C LEU A 75 -8.42 6.15 -0.11
N LEU A 76 -9.55 5.88 0.53
CA LEU A 76 -10.89 6.07 -0.05
C LEU A 76 -11.23 7.55 -0.22
N ASP A 77 -10.77 8.39 0.69
CA ASP A 77 -11.01 9.83 0.66
C ASP A 77 -9.97 10.60 -0.18
N GLY A 78 -8.91 9.95 -0.64
CA GLY A 78 -7.85 10.59 -1.43
C GLY A 78 -6.87 11.43 -0.58
N ARG A 79 -6.74 11.14 0.72
CA ARG A 79 -5.89 11.87 1.66
C ARG A 79 -4.42 11.42 1.57
N TYR A 80 -3.84 11.45 0.37
CA TYR A 80 -2.52 10.88 0.09
C TYR A 80 -1.38 11.62 0.78
N GLU A 81 -1.52 12.91 1.04
CA GLU A 81 -0.57 13.68 1.85
C GLU A 81 -0.46 13.06 3.26
N GLU A 82 -1.60 12.76 3.91
CA GLU A 82 -1.60 12.11 5.22
C GLU A 82 -0.99 10.71 5.17
N VAL A 83 -1.21 9.95 4.09
CA VAL A 83 -0.59 8.64 3.92
C VAL A 83 0.93 8.78 3.74
N ASN A 84 1.40 9.77 2.98
CA ASN A 84 2.83 10.04 2.84
C ASN A 84 3.49 10.45 4.17
N GLU A 85 2.74 11.03 5.09
CA GLU A 85 3.14 11.38 6.46
C GLU A 85 2.72 10.32 7.51
N TYR A 86 2.52 9.05 7.10
CA TYR A 86 1.98 8.00 7.98
C TYR A 86 2.74 7.84 9.31
N GLU A 87 4.04 8.10 9.35
CA GLU A 87 4.84 7.99 10.59
C GLU A 87 4.34 8.92 11.69
N GLU A 88 3.77 10.07 11.32
CA GLU A 88 3.23 11.07 12.24
C GLU A 88 1.71 11.00 12.34
N LYS A 89 1.02 10.72 11.22
CA LYS A 89 -0.45 10.79 11.14
C LYS A 89 -1.14 9.48 11.50
N ALA A 90 -0.50 8.34 11.24
CA ALA A 90 -1.14 7.05 11.42
C ALA A 90 -1.08 6.58 12.88
N PRO A 91 -2.18 6.05 13.43
CA PRO A 91 -2.14 5.40 14.73
C PRO A 91 -1.27 4.15 14.64
N TYR A 92 -0.32 3.99 15.56
CA TYR A 92 0.52 2.79 15.66
C TYR A 92 1.44 2.52 14.45
N ALA A 93 1.83 3.55 13.69
CA ALA A 93 2.70 3.40 12.50
C ALA A 93 3.92 2.50 12.73
N LYS A 94 4.72 2.78 13.78
CA LYS A 94 5.90 1.99 14.14
C LYS A 94 5.59 0.57 14.61
N MET A 95 4.39 0.32 15.12
CA MET A 95 3.94 -1.03 15.50
C MET A 95 3.48 -1.81 14.27
N ALA A 96 2.83 -1.17 13.30
CA ALA A 96 2.44 -1.78 12.04
C ALA A 96 3.66 -2.06 11.14
N HIS A 97 4.65 -1.17 11.18
CA HIS A 97 5.85 -1.22 10.35
C HIS A 97 7.10 -0.91 11.20
N PRO A 98 7.66 -1.92 11.88
CA PRO A 98 9.00 -1.78 12.48
C PRO A 98 10.06 -1.48 11.41
N GLU A 99 9.88 -2.07 10.22
CA GLU A 99 10.55 -1.73 8.97
C GLU A 99 9.45 -1.44 7.92
N PRO A 100 9.50 -0.32 7.20
CA PRO A 100 8.43 0.12 6.30
C PRO A 100 8.58 -0.33 4.84
N ASP A 101 9.56 -1.19 4.54
CA ASP A 101 9.86 -1.65 3.18
C ASP A 101 8.64 -2.28 2.47
N HIS A 102 7.82 -3.03 3.20
CA HIS A 102 6.58 -3.64 2.70
C HIS A 102 5.43 -2.65 2.51
N PHE A 103 5.56 -1.42 3.03
CA PHE A 103 4.57 -0.36 2.89
C PHE A 103 4.87 0.57 1.71
N PHE A 104 6.15 0.78 1.38
CA PHE A 104 6.58 1.63 0.26
C PHE A 104 5.95 1.33 -1.11
N PRO A 105 5.65 0.08 -1.50
CA PRO A 105 4.95 -0.21 -2.75
C PRO A 105 3.59 0.50 -2.87
N LEU A 106 2.88 0.72 -1.75
CA LEU A 106 1.63 1.48 -1.75
C LEU A 106 1.84 2.93 -2.19
N HIS A 107 2.91 3.58 -1.73
CA HIS A 107 3.22 4.96 -2.10
C HIS A 107 3.52 5.10 -3.59
N VAL A 108 4.20 4.12 -4.18
CA VAL A 108 4.42 4.07 -5.63
C VAL A 108 3.10 3.97 -6.38
N ALA A 109 2.21 3.05 -5.97
CA ALA A 109 0.90 2.88 -6.58
C ALA A 109 0.02 4.13 -6.45
N MET A 110 0.02 4.79 -5.27
CA MET A 110 -0.70 6.06 -5.04
C MET A 110 -0.17 7.17 -5.95
N GLY A 111 1.16 7.35 -6.02
CA GLY A 111 1.76 8.38 -6.86
C GLY A 111 1.49 8.16 -8.35
N ALA A 112 1.52 6.89 -8.78
CA ALA A 112 1.18 6.51 -10.14
C ALA A 112 -0.31 6.74 -10.46
N ALA A 113 -1.18 6.64 -9.45
CA ALA A 113 -2.61 6.85 -9.64
C ALA A 113 -2.96 8.30 -10.03
N GLY A 114 -2.25 9.29 -9.47
CA GLY A 114 -2.42 10.72 -9.76
C GLY A 114 -3.22 11.47 -8.68
N GLU A 115 -3.20 12.81 -8.72
CA GLU A 115 -3.63 13.70 -7.62
C GLU A 115 -5.12 13.58 -7.24
N ASN A 116 -5.98 13.17 -8.18
CA ASN A 116 -7.42 13.04 -7.96
C ASN A 116 -7.91 11.58 -7.92
N ALA A 117 -6.98 10.62 -7.90
CA ALA A 117 -7.36 9.23 -7.81
C ALA A 117 -7.97 8.95 -6.43
N LYS A 118 -8.91 8.00 -6.41
CA LYS A 118 -9.42 7.41 -5.17
C LYS A 118 -9.23 5.92 -5.24
N ALA A 119 -8.93 5.34 -4.08
CA ALA A 119 -8.85 3.89 -3.99
C ALA A 119 -10.26 3.27 -3.96
N LYS A 120 -10.33 2.00 -4.35
CA LYS A 120 -11.42 1.09 -4.07
C LYS A 120 -10.82 -0.16 -3.43
N VAL A 121 -11.49 -0.69 -2.41
CA VAL A 121 -11.09 -1.95 -1.79
C VAL A 121 -11.45 -3.09 -2.75
N VAL A 122 -10.45 -3.88 -3.13
CA VAL A 122 -10.59 -5.07 -3.99
C VAL A 122 -10.65 -6.34 -3.15
N HIS A 123 -9.89 -6.37 -2.07
CA HIS A 123 -9.81 -7.50 -1.15
C HIS A 123 -9.48 -6.98 0.25
N ASP A 124 -9.92 -7.70 1.28
CA ASP A 124 -9.72 -7.32 2.67
C ASP A 124 -9.79 -8.53 3.59
N THR A 125 -8.64 -9.14 3.85
CA THR A 125 -8.51 -10.28 4.76
C THR A 125 -7.27 -10.12 5.63
N TRP A 126 -7.16 -11.00 6.61
CA TRP A 126 -6.08 -11.04 7.58
C TRP A 126 -5.50 -12.45 7.66
N ASP A 127 -4.19 -12.56 7.87
CA ASP A 127 -3.54 -13.81 8.29
C ASP A 127 -2.56 -13.55 9.42
N GLY A 128 -2.24 -14.62 10.16
CA GLY A 128 -1.27 -14.58 11.24
C GLY A 128 -1.59 -13.52 12.30
N CYS A 129 -2.88 -13.25 12.56
CA CYS A 129 -3.37 -12.19 13.45
C CYS A 129 -3.13 -10.76 12.92
N SER A 130 -1.91 -10.39 12.57
CA SER A 130 -1.53 -8.99 12.36
C SER A 130 -1.16 -8.61 10.93
N ILE A 131 -1.24 -9.52 9.96
CA ILE A 131 -0.87 -9.25 8.56
C ILE A 131 -2.12 -9.01 7.73
N SER A 132 -2.25 -7.80 7.17
CA SER A 132 -3.37 -7.43 6.31
C SER A 132 -3.06 -7.74 4.84
N TYR A 133 -3.97 -8.45 4.18
CA TYR A 133 -3.97 -8.64 2.73
C TYR A 133 -4.91 -7.68 2.01
N ALA A 134 -5.21 -6.54 2.63
CA ALA A 134 -6.02 -5.52 1.99
C ALA A 134 -5.38 -5.08 0.66
N SER A 135 -6.17 -5.18 -0.41
CA SER A 135 -5.74 -4.83 -1.75
C SER A 135 -6.60 -3.71 -2.29
N PHE A 136 -5.98 -2.75 -2.97
CA PHE A 136 -6.63 -1.54 -3.44
C PHE A 136 -6.41 -1.38 -4.94
N SER A 137 -7.45 -0.97 -5.66
CA SER A 137 -7.34 -0.47 -7.03
C SER A 137 -7.57 1.02 -7.03
N PHE A 138 -6.81 1.76 -7.83
CA PHE A 138 -7.00 3.20 -7.98
C PHE A 138 -7.63 3.48 -9.33
N THR A 139 -8.70 4.28 -9.34
CA THR A 139 -9.29 4.77 -10.59
C THR A 139 -8.94 6.24 -10.75
N THR A 140 -8.39 6.62 -11.90
CA THR A 140 -8.24 8.02 -12.29
C THR A 140 -9.62 8.66 -12.38
N ALA A 141 -9.76 9.87 -11.82
CA ALA A 141 -10.87 10.73 -12.20
C ALA A 141 -10.64 11.12 -13.67
N ASN A 142 -11.55 10.71 -14.56
CA ASN A 142 -11.61 11.21 -15.93
C ASN A 142 -11.95 12.70 -15.95
#